data_AF-A0A9E5U4Q2-F1
#
_entry.id   AF-A0A9E5U4Q2-F1
#
_cell.length_a   1.000
_cell.length_b   1.000
_cell.length_c   1.000
_cell.angle_alpha   90.00
_cell.angle_beta   90.00
_cell.angle_gamma   90.00
#
_symmetry.space_group_name_H-M   'P 1'
#
loop_
_entity.id
_entity.type
_entity.pdbx_description
1 polymer ?
#
loop_
_entity_poly.entity_id
_entity_poly.type
_entity_poly.pdbx_seq_one_letter_code
_entity_poly.pdbx_strand_id
1 'polypeptide(L)'
;MFGLFGRERGHVPPVRDENDEETDPRRRQGGSALTGPADRSGTSATGPRPSGSGKCPSCGGVMVGGMPFCPSCGKRATAEAAGPACPRCGTSAREGARYCPACGLDLVAAPRVSHPSAVAAKKAPPSPYVLDLLDETGKAVGRYPIAQGETHIGREGADLQFSEDVFMSPLHVKLTVREGQIWARDLGSRNGTWLFITEPHRLVDGDRILVGSQLLLYRRLGYPGPHPPERDATRRMGSLVPSADIACVTQIRSDGSERDMVHLSPGRNVRIGREQGDWVFPYDPSMSGYHAEIQSEDADFVMVDAGSRNGVALAIRGDVELRVGSRFLVGDKMLRIGKA
;
A
#
# COMPACT_ATOMS: atom_id res chain seq x y z
N MET A 1 0.40 1.77 8.97
CA MET A 1 0.78 0.33 9.04
C MET A 1 0.32 -0.42 7.79
N PHE A 2 0.95 -0.17 6.64
CA PHE A 2 0.70 -0.92 5.40
C PHE A 2 2.04 -1.31 4.79
N GLY A 3 2.30 -2.60 4.76
CA GLY A 3 3.52 -3.16 4.20
C GLY A 3 3.29 -4.65 4.03
N LEU A 4 3.33 -5.13 2.78
CA LEU A 4 3.65 -6.50 2.36
C LEU A 4 3.39 -6.63 0.85
N PHE A 5 4.42 -6.42 0.02
CA PHE A 5 4.50 -6.98 -1.34
C PHE A 5 5.96 -7.12 -1.78
N GLY A 6 6.49 -8.33 -1.63
CA GLY A 6 7.64 -8.88 -2.34
C GLY A 6 7.43 -10.40 -2.32
N ARG A 7 7.48 -11.14 -3.43
CA ARG A 7 8.68 -11.37 -4.24
C ARG A 7 8.36 -12.23 -5.48
N GLU A 8 9.32 -12.15 -6.41
CA GLU A 8 9.95 -13.20 -7.24
C GLU A 8 9.06 -14.10 -8.14
N ARG A 9 9.32 -13.98 -9.45
CA ARG A 9 8.71 -14.75 -10.53
C ARG A 9 9.41 -16.12 -10.63
N GLY A 10 8.65 -17.20 -10.45
CA GLY A 10 9.03 -18.54 -10.88
C GLY A 10 8.79 -18.70 -12.39
N HIS A 11 9.83 -19.11 -13.11
CA HIS A 11 9.82 -19.41 -14.53
C HIS A 11 9.24 -20.83 -14.74
N VAL A 12 8.15 -20.95 -15.50
CA VAL A 12 7.53 -22.24 -15.86
C VAL A 12 8.02 -22.62 -17.27
N PRO A 13 8.73 -23.74 -17.46
CA PRO A 13 9.07 -24.23 -18.79
C PRO A 13 7.91 -25.05 -19.39
N PRO A 14 7.81 -25.14 -20.74
CA PRO A 14 6.70 -25.79 -21.41
C PRO A 14 6.80 -27.31 -21.40
N VAL A 15 5.63 -27.96 -21.32
CA VAL A 15 5.41 -29.39 -21.44
C VAL A 15 5.63 -29.82 -22.90
N ARG A 16 6.43 -30.86 -23.12
CA ARG A 16 6.51 -31.60 -24.38
C ARG A 16 6.08 -33.03 -24.11
N ASP A 17 5.05 -33.46 -24.83
CA ASP A 17 4.69 -34.86 -25.03
C ASP A 17 5.75 -35.51 -25.94
N GLU A 18 6.21 -36.72 -25.61
CA GLU A 18 6.63 -37.75 -26.57
C GLU A 18 6.97 -39.06 -25.82
N ASN A 19 6.26 -40.12 -26.20
CA ASN A 19 6.61 -41.52 -25.96
C ASN A 19 7.80 -41.90 -26.86
N ASP A 20 8.68 -42.81 -26.40
CA ASP A 20 9.05 -44.07 -27.08
C ASP A 20 10.37 -44.69 -26.56
N GLU A 21 10.29 -46.01 -26.34
CA GLU A 21 11.25 -47.10 -26.52
C GLU A 21 12.75 -47.03 -26.08
N GLU A 22 13.06 -47.86 -25.07
CA GLU A 22 13.86 -49.10 -25.17
C GLU A 22 15.41 -49.10 -25.43
N THR A 23 16.09 -49.95 -24.63
CA THR A 23 17.39 -50.66 -24.79
C THR A 23 18.77 -50.06 -24.43
N ASP A 24 19.30 -50.53 -23.28
CA ASP A 24 20.58 -51.26 -23.03
C ASP A 24 21.98 -50.65 -23.40
N PRO A 25 23.15 -51.24 -23.03
CA PRO A 25 24.04 -50.75 -21.97
C PRO A 25 25.48 -50.43 -22.48
N ARG A 26 26.37 -49.92 -21.62
CA ARG A 26 27.83 -50.24 -21.51
C ARG A 26 28.66 -49.10 -20.89
N ARG A 27 29.03 -49.31 -19.63
CA ARG A 27 30.41 -49.33 -19.06
C ARG A 27 31.56 -48.73 -19.89
N ARG A 28 32.20 -47.64 -19.39
CA ARG A 28 33.65 -47.28 -19.43
C ARG A 28 33.85 -46.00 -18.57
N GLN A 29 34.42 -46.09 -17.37
CA GLN A 29 35.84 -45.91 -16.98
C GLN A 29 36.43 -44.49 -17.09
N GLY A 30 37.07 -44.06 -15.98
CA GLY A 30 37.97 -42.90 -15.84
C GLY A 30 37.39 -41.83 -14.90
N GLY A 31 37.85 -41.56 -13.67
CA GLY A 31 39.18 -41.69 -13.08
C GLY A 31 39.88 -40.33 -13.11
N SER A 32 39.97 -39.62 -11.98
CA SER A 32 41.22 -39.07 -11.43
C SER A 32 40.97 -38.09 -10.27
N ALA A 33 41.92 -38.11 -9.35
CA ALA A 33 41.97 -37.46 -8.06
C ALA A 33 42.22 -35.95 -8.11
N LEU A 34 41.83 -35.23 -7.05
CA LEU A 34 42.54 -34.03 -6.59
C LEU A 34 42.53 -33.94 -5.05
N THR A 35 43.74 -34.02 -4.52
CA THR A 35 44.23 -33.66 -3.20
C THR A 35 44.21 -32.14 -2.98
N GLY A 36 43.93 -31.68 -1.76
CA GLY A 36 44.16 -30.29 -1.31
C GLY A 36 44.49 -30.23 0.18
N PRO A 37 45.57 -29.54 0.63
CA PRO A 37 46.02 -29.54 2.02
C PRO A 37 45.65 -28.29 2.85
N ALA A 38 45.55 -28.55 4.15
CA ALA A 38 45.84 -27.79 5.39
C ALA A 38 45.97 -26.24 5.46
N ASP A 39 45.31 -25.74 6.52
CA ASP A 39 45.70 -24.75 7.54
C ASP A 39 46.17 -23.34 7.17
N ARG A 40 45.41 -22.34 7.68
CA ARG A 40 45.98 -21.16 8.34
C ARG A 40 45.16 -20.70 9.55
N SER A 41 45.88 -20.58 10.65
CA SER A 41 45.56 -20.12 11.99
C SER A 41 45.15 -18.64 12.06
N GLY A 42 44.11 -18.34 12.84
CA GLY A 42 43.70 -17.00 13.23
C GLY A 42 44.10 -16.67 14.66
N THR A 43 44.87 -15.60 14.83
CA THR A 43 45.34 -15.04 16.11
C THR A 43 44.26 -14.18 16.76
N SER A 44 43.89 -14.51 18.00
CA SER A 44 42.98 -13.73 18.85
C SER A 44 43.74 -12.72 19.70
N ALA A 45 43.41 -11.43 19.56
CA ALA A 45 43.92 -10.37 20.42
C ALA A 45 43.04 -10.23 21.69
N THR A 46 43.68 -10.37 22.85
CA THR A 46 43.11 -10.24 24.20
C THR A 46 43.03 -8.76 24.62
N GLY A 47 41.82 -8.22 24.78
CA GLY A 47 41.57 -6.94 25.45
C GLY A 47 41.39 -7.11 26.97
N PRO A 48 41.59 -6.05 27.78
CA PRO A 48 41.59 -6.15 29.24
C PRO A 48 40.19 -6.48 29.80
N ARG A 49 40.13 -7.39 30.78
CA ARG A 49 38.91 -7.73 31.54
C ARG A 49 38.66 -6.68 32.63
N PRO A 50 37.53 -5.94 32.61
CA PRO A 50 37.09 -5.21 33.78
C PRO A 50 36.43 -6.19 34.77
N SER A 51 37.08 -6.35 35.92
CA SER A 51 36.51 -6.94 37.12
C SER A 51 35.59 -5.93 37.81
N GLY A 52 34.29 -6.21 37.83
CA GLY A 52 33.33 -5.43 38.61
C GLY A 52 31.90 -5.92 38.42
N SER A 53 31.30 -6.45 39.48
CA SER A 53 29.85 -6.67 39.59
C SER A 53 29.18 -5.30 39.79
N GLY A 54 28.46 -4.81 38.77
CA GLY A 54 27.78 -3.51 38.80
C GLY A 54 26.33 -3.60 38.35
N LYS A 55 25.51 -2.60 38.66
CA LYS A 55 24.17 -2.46 38.09
C LYS A 55 24.26 -1.84 36.69
N CYS A 56 23.46 -2.31 35.74
CA CYS A 56 23.41 -1.75 34.40
C CYS A 56 22.93 -0.29 34.46
N PRO A 57 23.68 0.68 33.94
CA PRO A 57 23.28 2.09 33.96
C PRO A 57 22.07 2.40 33.08
N SER A 58 21.66 1.48 32.20
CA SER A 58 20.48 1.67 31.33
C SER A 58 19.18 1.09 31.88
N CYS A 59 19.21 0.05 32.73
CA CYS A 59 17.98 -0.59 33.22
C CYS A 59 18.01 -0.95 34.71
N GLY A 60 19.12 -0.71 35.41
CA GLY A 60 19.29 -1.05 36.83
C GLY A 60 19.49 -2.54 37.12
N GLY A 61 19.40 -3.42 36.11
CA GLY A 61 19.59 -4.87 36.27
C GLY A 61 21.00 -5.26 36.72
N VAL A 62 21.11 -6.33 37.51
CA VAL A 62 22.38 -6.78 38.08
C VAL A 62 23.24 -7.41 36.98
N MET A 63 24.44 -6.84 36.75
CA MET A 63 25.42 -7.43 35.83
C MET A 63 26.20 -8.52 36.56
N VAL A 64 26.08 -9.75 36.10
CA VAL A 64 26.93 -10.86 36.55
C VAL A 64 28.23 -10.82 35.74
N GLY A 65 29.36 -10.91 36.43
CA GLY A 65 30.68 -10.42 36.00
C GLY A 65 31.16 -10.85 34.61
N GLY A 66 31.73 -9.88 33.88
CA GLY A 66 32.58 -10.09 32.70
C GLY A 66 31.89 -10.16 31.34
N MET A 67 30.55 -10.09 31.27
CA MET A 67 29.84 -10.11 29.98
C MET A 67 29.80 -8.72 29.33
N PRO A 68 30.14 -8.58 28.04
CA PRO A 68 30.13 -7.29 27.34
C PRO A 68 28.72 -6.76 27.11
N PHE A 69 27.65 -7.47 27.45
CA PHE A 69 26.25 -7.07 27.31
C PHE A 69 25.44 -7.38 28.58
N CYS A 70 24.40 -6.58 28.81
CA CYS A 70 23.48 -6.76 29.93
C CYS A 70 22.49 -7.90 29.62
N PRO A 71 22.38 -8.93 30.47
CA PRO A 71 21.47 -10.04 30.25
C PRO A 71 19.99 -9.66 30.40
N SER A 72 19.68 -8.56 31.10
CA SER A 72 18.30 -8.12 31.32
C SER A 72 17.74 -7.22 30.20
N CYS A 73 18.58 -6.42 29.55
CA CYS A 73 18.12 -5.48 28.51
C CYS A 73 18.87 -5.56 27.18
N GLY A 74 19.88 -6.43 27.05
CA GLY A 74 20.66 -6.65 25.82
C GLY A 74 21.68 -5.57 25.48
N LYS A 75 21.77 -4.47 26.24
CA LYS A 75 22.70 -3.36 25.94
C LYS A 75 24.14 -3.68 26.29
N ARG A 76 25.07 -3.29 25.40
CA ARG A 76 26.52 -3.51 25.57
C ARG A 76 27.07 -2.63 26.69
N ALA A 77 27.79 -3.21 27.65
CA ALA A 77 28.27 -2.54 28.88
C ALA A 77 29.60 -1.78 28.71
N THR A 78 30.21 -1.82 27.52
CA THR A 78 31.47 -1.13 27.24
C THR A 78 31.38 -0.33 25.94
N ALA A 79 30.82 0.86 26.03
CA ALA A 79 31.12 1.92 25.08
C ALA A 79 31.09 3.27 25.82
N GLU A 80 32.25 3.67 26.35
CA GLU A 80 32.52 5.10 26.48
C GLU A 80 32.39 5.71 25.08
N ALA A 81 31.43 6.61 24.95
CA ALA A 81 31.02 7.19 23.68
C ALA A 81 31.39 8.66 23.70
N ALA A 82 32.45 9.00 22.97
CA ALA A 82 32.96 10.36 22.81
C ALA A 82 32.84 10.82 21.35
N GLY A 83 31.66 10.69 20.74
CA GLY A 83 31.42 11.12 19.37
C GLY A 83 29.95 11.52 19.13
N PRO A 84 29.62 11.96 17.90
CA PRO A 84 28.36 12.63 17.61
C PRO A 84 27.15 11.72 17.91
N ALA A 85 26.09 12.34 18.44
CA ALA A 85 24.83 11.67 18.70
C ALA A 85 24.15 11.27 17.39
N CYS A 86 23.71 10.01 17.30
CA CYS A 86 22.95 9.52 16.16
C CYS A 86 21.64 10.34 16.02
N PRO A 87 21.34 10.90 14.84
CA PRO A 87 20.13 11.71 14.64
C PRO A 87 18.83 10.90 14.71
N ARG A 88 18.90 9.56 14.60
CA ARG A 88 17.72 8.68 14.68
C ARG A 88 17.39 8.22 16.09
N CYS A 89 18.39 7.88 16.91
CA CYS A 89 18.17 7.26 18.22
C CYS A 89 18.88 7.96 19.38
N GLY A 90 19.58 9.06 19.12
CA GLY A 90 20.29 9.85 20.14
C GLY A 90 21.54 9.19 20.73
N THR A 91 21.86 7.95 20.34
CA THR A 91 23.03 7.25 20.86
C THR A 91 24.30 7.87 20.31
N SER A 92 25.19 8.31 21.19
CA SER A 92 26.53 8.77 20.86
C SER A 92 27.32 7.64 20.22
N ALA A 93 27.71 7.83 18.97
CA ALA A 93 28.60 6.92 18.27
C ALA A 93 30.06 7.27 18.62
N ARG A 94 30.98 6.33 18.41
CA ARG A 94 32.41 6.66 18.47
C ARG A 94 32.77 7.56 17.28
N GLU A 95 33.73 8.46 17.48
CA GLU A 95 34.25 9.31 16.42
C GLU A 95 34.78 8.45 15.26
N GLY A 96 34.35 8.74 14.03
CA GLY A 96 34.66 7.93 12.83
C GLY A 96 33.80 6.67 12.63
N ALA A 97 32.80 6.40 13.47
CA ALA A 97 31.90 5.25 13.27
C ALA A 97 31.02 5.45 12.03
N ARG A 98 31.12 4.52 11.06
CA ARG A 98 30.31 4.53 9.84
C ARG A 98 28.84 4.20 10.11
N TYR A 99 28.54 3.35 11.10
CA TYR A 99 27.18 2.95 11.43
C TYR A 99 26.90 3.16 12.92
N CYS A 100 25.66 3.50 13.26
CA CYS A 100 25.21 3.64 14.64
C CYS A 100 25.19 2.27 15.33
N PRO A 101 25.90 2.10 16.46
CA PRO A 101 25.99 0.80 17.14
C PRO A 101 24.69 0.37 17.84
N ALA A 102 23.72 1.27 17.99
CA ALA A 102 22.43 0.98 18.60
C ALA A 102 21.32 0.70 17.58
N CYS A 103 21.25 1.47 16.49
CA CYS A 103 20.13 1.39 15.53
C CYS A 103 20.51 1.02 14.10
N GLY A 104 21.80 0.85 13.80
CA GLY A 104 22.30 0.43 12.48
C GLY A 104 22.31 1.52 11.39
N LEU A 105 21.94 2.77 11.70
CA LEU A 105 21.94 3.88 10.74
C LEU A 105 23.36 4.19 10.25
N ASP A 106 23.57 4.32 8.93
CA ASP A 106 24.84 4.83 8.39
C ASP A 106 24.97 6.34 8.73
N LEU A 107 25.98 6.67 9.53
CA LEU A 107 26.27 8.03 10.02
C LEU A 107 27.12 8.84 9.03
N VAL A 108 27.76 8.18 8.07
CA VAL A 108 28.60 8.81 7.04
C VAL A 108 27.79 9.05 5.78
N ALA A 109 26.77 8.21 5.53
CA ALA A 109 25.80 8.35 4.45
C ALA A 109 24.45 8.92 4.93
N ALA A 110 24.42 9.69 6.03
CA ALA A 110 23.18 10.21 6.59
C ALA A 110 22.38 10.95 5.49
N PRO A 111 21.22 10.43 5.03
CA PRO A 111 20.32 11.24 4.26
C PRO A 111 19.83 12.30 5.24
N ARG A 112 19.95 13.57 4.85
CA ARG A 112 19.06 14.59 5.41
C ARG A 112 17.66 14.01 5.32
N VAL A 113 16.86 14.14 6.37
CA VAL A 113 15.42 13.89 6.26
C VAL A 113 14.94 14.82 5.16
N SER A 114 14.88 14.30 3.94
CA SER A 114 14.49 15.07 2.78
C SER A 114 12.99 15.06 2.85
N HIS A 115 12.44 16.19 3.31
CA HIS A 115 11.20 16.67 2.69
C HIS A 115 11.39 16.49 1.18
N PRO A 116 10.44 15.87 0.46
CA PRO A 116 10.61 15.63 -0.96
C PRO A 116 10.96 16.97 -1.61
N SER A 117 12.15 17.00 -2.20
CA SER A 117 12.62 18.15 -2.94
C SER A 117 11.70 18.22 -4.15
N ALA A 118 10.82 19.23 -4.17
CA ALA A 118 10.20 19.65 -5.41
C ALA A 118 11.36 19.99 -6.35
N VAL A 119 11.73 19.05 -7.21
CA VAL A 119 12.72 19.26 -8.25
C VAL A 119 12.16 20.41 -9.08
N ALA A 120 12.93 21.49 -9.16
CA ALA A 120 12.51 22.78 -9.69
C ALA A 120 11.55 22.62 -10.88
N ALA A 121 10.26 22.84 -10.62
CA ALA A 121 9.25 22.93 -11.65
C ALA A 121 9.76 23.95 -12.67
N LYS A 122 9.85 23.54 -13.95
CA LYS A 122 9.96 24.50 -15.06
C LYS A 122 8.95 25.61 -14.76
N LYS A 123 9.41 26.87 -14.75
CA LYS A 123 8.74 28.06 -14.19
C LYS A 123 7.38 28.32 -14.86
N ALA A 124 6.42 27.47 -14.57
CA ALA A 124 5.04 27.56 -14.95
C ALA A 124 4.38 28.63 -14.07
N PRO A 125 3.35 29.32 -14.58
CA PRO A 125 2.63 30.33 -13.81
C PRO A 125 2.14 29.73 -12.47
N PRO A 126 2.18 30.50 -11.37
CA PRO A 126 1.62 30.04 -10.11
C PRO A 126 0.12 29.80 -10.26
N SER A 127 -0.37 28.64 -9.82
CA SER A 127 -1.81 28.39 -9.72
C SER A 127 -2.32 28.76 -8.30
N PRO A 128 -3.62 29.01 -8.12
CA PRO A 128 -4.20 29.27 -6.79
C PRO A 128 -4.31 28.00 -5.92
N TYR A 129 -3.82 26.86 -6.40
CA TYR A 129 -3.94 25.56 -5.74
C TYR A 129 -2.61 25.11 -5.13
N VAL A 130 -2.74 24.45 -3.99
CA VAL A 130 -1.64 23.75 -3.33
C VAL A 130 -2.06 22.33 -3.02
N LEU A 131 -1.08 21.47 -2.88
CA LEU A 131 -1.24 20.08 -2.52
C LEU A 131 -0.74 19.89 -1.09
N ASP A 132 -1.66 19.66 -0.16
CA ASP A 132 -1.31 19.35 1.23
C ASP A 132 -1.10 17.84 1.37
N LEU A 133 0.05 17.42 1.90
CA LEU A 133 0.31 16.05 2.33
C LEU A 133 -0.20 15.86 3.76
N LEU A 134 -1.10 14.89 3.96
CA LEU A 134 -1.72 14.61 5.24
C LEU A 134 -1.03 13.42 5.95
N ASP A 135 -0.94 13.49 7.27
CA ASP A 135 -0.57 12.35 8.12
C ASP A 135 -1.77 11.45 8.45
N GLU A 136 -1.54 10.39 9.26
CA GLU A 136 -2.58 9.46 9.69
C GLU A 136 -3.71 10.11 10.52
N THR A 137 -3.49 11.32 11.06
CA THR A 137 -4.49 12.10 11.80
C THR A 137 -5.26 13.07 10.90
N GLY A 138 -4.90 13.16 9.61
CA GLY A 138 -5.47 14.11 8.66
C GLY A 138 -4.86 15.51 8.73
N LYS A 139 -3.78 15.71 9.50
CA LYS A 139 -3.10 17.00 9.60
C LYS A 139 -2.13 17.18 8.44
N ALA A 140 -2.09 18.39 7.87
CA ALA A 140 -1.13 18.73 6.84
C ALA A 140 0.30 18.79 7.42
N VAL A 141 1.17 17.89 6.94
CA VAL A 141 2.60 17.79 7.30
C VAL A 141 3.53 18.26 6.19
N GLY A 142 3.01 18.40 4.97
CA GLY A 142 3.71 18.98 3.83
C GLY A 142 2.75 19.80 2.98
N ARG A 143 3.26 20.80 2.27
CA ARG A 143 2.49 21.62 1.34
C ARG A 143 3.34 21.88 0.10
N TYR A 144 2.81 21.54 -1.07
CA TYR A 144 3.49 21.66 -2.35
C TYR A 144 2.69 22.56 -3.29
N PRO A 145 3.34 23.51 -4.00
CA PRO A 145 2.64 24.31 -4.99
C PRO A 145 2.22 23.45 -6.18
N ILE A 146 1.02 23.70 -6.71
CA ILE A 146 0.58 23.13 -7.99
C ILE A 146 0.82 24.19 -9.07
N ALA A 147 1.48 23.81 -10.15
CA ALA A 147 1.72 24.72 -11.27
C ALA A 147 0.46 24.87 -12.14
N GLN A 148 0.35 26.01 -12.83
CA GLN A 148 -0.59 26.11 -13.94
C GLN A 148 -0.17 25.14 -15.07
N GLY A 149 -1.13 24.45 -15.69
CA GLY A 149 -0.83 23.41 -16.68
C GLY A 149 -0.71 22.04 -16.04
N GLU A 150 0.32 21.27 -16.38
CA GLU A 150 0.48 19.89 -15.91
C GLU A 150 1.46 19.80 -14.72
N THR A 151 1.13 18.97 -13.74
CA THR A 151 2.01 18.61 -12.62
C THR A 151 1.94 17.10 -12.43
N HIS A 152 3.07 16.42 -12.57
CA HIS A 152 3.17 14.97 -12.40
C HIS A 152 3.54 14.63 -10.96
N ILE A 153 2.91 13.60 -10.42
CA ILE A 153 3.21 13.05 -9.10
C ILE A 153 3.63 11.60 -9.27
N GLY A 154 4.71 11.20 -8.61
CA GLY A 154 5.19 9.84 -8.69
C GLY A 154 6.49 9.59 -7.92
N ARG A 155 6.98 8.35 -7.99
CA ARG A 155 8.19 7.93 -7.27
C ARG A 155 9.49 8.40 -7.93
N GLU A 156 9.47 8.61 -9.25
CA GLU A 156 10.67 8.89 -10.04
C GLU A 156 10.32 9.66 -11.34
N GLY A 157 11.07 10.73 -11.63
CA GLY A 157 10.89 11.50 -12.87
C GLY A 157 9.61 12.37 -12.91
N ALA A 158 8.97 12.57 -11.76
CA ALA A 158 7.78 13.40 -11.59
C ALA A 158 8.15 14.80 -11.05
N ASP A 159 7.31 15.80 -11.31
CA ASP A 159 7.48 17.16 -10.77
C ASP A 159 7.42 17.17 -9.24
N LEU A 160 6.47 16.39 -8.67
CA LEU A 160 6.37 16.11 -7.24
C LEU A 160 6.78 14.65 -6.98
N GLN A 161 8.02 14.47 -6.53
CA GLN A 161 8.63 13.17 -6.38
C GLN A 161 8.61 12.64 -4.94
N PHE A 162 8.09 11.44 -4.73
CA PHE A 162 8.10 10.71 -3.45
C PHE A 162 8.94 9.43 -3.56
N SER A 163 10.27 9.55 -3.54
CA SER A 163 11.22 8.45 -3.82
C SER A 163 11.10 7.22 -2.91
N GLU A 164 10.74 7.45 -1.64
CA GLU A 164 10.71 6.42 -0.60
C GLU A 164 9.43 5.56 -0.62
N ASP A 165 8.39 5.98 -1.35
CA ASP A 165 7.10 5.27 -1.36
C ASP A 165 7.11 4.17 -2.43
N VAL A 166 7.36 2.93 -2.00
CA VAL A 166 7.38 1.73 -2.87
C VAL A 166 6.02 1.42 -3.51
N PHE A 167 4.91 1.93 -2.95
CA PHE A 167 3.57 1.75 -3.50
C PHE A 167 3.24 2.76 -4.60
N MET A 168 4.11 3.76 -4.82
CA MET A 168 3.95 4.75 -5.87
C MET A 168 4.67 4.30 -7.16
N SER A 169 3.95 4.33 -8.28
CA SER A 169 4.56 4.18 -9.61
C SER A 169 5.52 5.35 -9.91
N PRO A 170 6.52 5.17 -10.81
CA PRO A 170 7.43 6.24 -11.22
C PRO A 170 6.71 7.53 -11.64
N LEU A 171 5.78 7.41 -12.59
CA LEU A 171 4.76 8.41 -12.90
C LEU A 171 3.40 7.81 -12.53
N HIS A 172 2.75 8.33 -11.49
CA HIS A 172 1.55 7.72 -10.91
C HIS A 172 0.28 8.45 -11.35
N VAL A 173 0.22 9.75 -11.10
CA VAL A 173 -0.94 10.58 -11.40
C VAL A 173 -0.48 11.91 -11.99
N LYS A 174 -1.25 12.43 -12.93
CA LYS A 174 -1.08 13.77 -13.49
C LYS A 174 -2.20 14.67 -12.99
N LEU A 175 -1.84 15.82 -12.45
CA LEU A 175 -2.75 16.92 -12.18
C LEU A 175 -2.67 17.91 -13.34
N THR A 176 -3.82 18.39 -13.82
CA THR A 176 -3.92 19.38 -14.88
C THR A 176 -4.78 20.55 -14.42
N VAL A 177 -4.20 21.73 -14.30
CA VAL A 177 -4.91 22.98 -14.01
C VAL A 177 -5.22 23.69 -15.32
N ARG A 178 -6.50 23.73 -15.69
CA ARG A 178 -7.02 24.41 -16.89
C ARG A 178 -8.32 25.12 -16.55
N GLU A 179 -8.52 26.33 -17.08
CA GLU A 179 -9.77 27.10 -16.92
C GLU A 179 -10.19 27.31 -15.44
N GLY A 180 -9.23 27.39 -14.52
CA GLY A 180 -9.51 27.52 -13.09
C GLY A 180 -10.09 26.26 -12.43
N GLN A 181 -10.00 25.11 -13.09
CA GLN A 181 -10.33 23.80 -12.56
C GLN A 181 -9.08 22.94 -12.50
N ILE A 182 -9.06 22.00 -11.55
CA ILE A 182 -7.99 21.02 -11.42
C ILE A 182 -8.55 19.64 -11.73
N TRP A 183 -7.87 18.93 -12.62
CA TRP A 183 -8.24 17.61 -13.09
C TRP A 183 -7.15 16.62 -12.69
N ALA A 184 -7.52 15.43 -12.25
CA ALA A 184 -6.61 14.32 -11.98
C ALA A 184 -6.82 13.20 -12.99
N ARG A 185 -5.71 12.62 -13.46
CA ARG A 185 -5.69 11.44 -14.32
C ARG A 185 -4.65 10.46 -13.80
N ASP A 186 -5.08 9.25 -13.49
CA ASP A 186 -4.17 8.14 -13.22
C ASP A 186 -3.41 7.74 -14.50
N LEU A 187 -2.10 7.53 -14.41
CA LEU A 187 -1.23 7.26 -15.56
C LEU A 187 -0.97 5.76 -15.78
N GLY A 188 -1.89 4.90 -15.35
CA GLY A 188 -1.71 3.45 -15.39
C GLY A 188 -0.88 2.97 -14.20
N SER A 189 -1.13 3.53 -13.03
CA SER A 189 -0.41 3.18 -11.82
C SER A 189 -0.68 1.73 -11.41
N ARG A 190 0.28 1.12 -10.69
CA ARG A 190 0.14 -0.29 -10.27
C ARG A 190 -0.95 -0.47 -9.21
N ASN A 191 -1.06 0.47 -8.28
CA ASN A 191 -1.94 0.38 -7.11
C ASN A 191 -3.18 1.26 -7.20
N GLY A 192 -3.32 2.03 -8.29
CA GLY A 192 -4.42 2.96 -8.50
C GLY A 192 -4.28 4.26 -7.71
N THR A 193 -4.92 5.30 -8.24
CA THR A 193 -5.21 6.56 -7.54
C THR A 193 -6.63 6.52 -6.99
N TRP A 194 -6.82 6.78 -5.70
CA TRP A 194 -8.12 6.66 -5.03
C TRP A 194 -8.65 8.02 -4.59
N LEU A 195 -9.81 8.44 -5.08
CA LEU A 195 -10.47 9.68 -4.70
C LEU A 195 -11.53 9.41 -3.64
N PHE A 196 -11.45 10.10 -2.49
CA PHE A 196 -12.44 9.98 -1.43
C PHE A 196 -13.73 10.70 -1.80
N ILE A 197 -14.85 10.00 -1.69
CA ILE A 197 -16.17 10.61 -1.91
C ILE A 197 -16.55 11.48 -0.72
N THR A 198 -17.16 12.63 -1.01
CA THR A 198 -17.76 13.52 -0.01
C THR A 198 -19.26 13.63 -0.15
N GLU A 199 -19.79 13.14 -1.27
CA GLU A 199 -21.20 13.12 -1.63
C GLU A 199 -21.54 11.71 -2.15
N PRO A 200 -22.83 11.31 -2.12
CA PRO A 200 -23.27 10.04 -2.71
C PRO A 200 -22.78 9.88 -4.16
N HIS A 201 -22.17 8.74 -4.46
CA HIS A 201 -21.64 8.45 -5.79
C HIS A 201 -22.46 7.38 -6.49
N ARG A 202 -23.08 7.73 -7.63
CA ARG A 202 -23.77 6.76 -8.48
C ARG A 202 -22.77 5.80 -9.10
N LEU A 203 -22.85 4.53 -8.74
CA LEU A 203 -21.95 3.48 -9.20
C LEU A 203 -22.14 3.20 -10.69
N VAL A 204 -21.02 3.11 -11.38
CA VAL A 204 -20.95 2.77 -12.81
C VAL A 204 -20.17 1.48 -12.97
N ASP A 205 -20.54 0.64 -13.96
CA ASP A 205 -19.86 -0.64 -14.21
C ASP A 205 -18.34 -0.50 -14.21
N GLY A 206 -17.67 -1.37 -13.45
CA GLY A 206 -16.23 -1.38 -13.30
C GLY A 206 -15.67 -0.42 -12.24
N ASP A 207 -16.52 0.28 -11.49
CA ASP A 207 -16.08 1.07 -10.33
C ASP A 207 -15.39 0.17 -9.30
N ARG A 208 -14.21 0.61 -8.86
CA ARG A 208 -13.46 -0.01 -7.76
C ARG A 208 -13.58 0.87 -6.54
N ILE A 209 -14.12 0.31 -5.46
CA ILE A 209 -14.38 1.03 -4.22
C ILE A 209 -13.46 0.49 -3.13
N LEU A 210 -12.79 1.40 -2.43
CA LEU A 210 -12.04 1.12 -1.22
C LEU A 210 -12.91 1.46 0.00
N VAL A 211 -13.18 0.46 0.84
CA VAL A 211 -13.91 0.60 2.11
C VAL A 211 -13.08 -0.06 3.21
N GLY A 212 -12.53 0.74 4.13
CA GLY A 212 -11.48 0.25 5.03
C GLY A 212 -10.26 -0.26 4.24
N SER A 213 -9.88 -1.52 4.42
CA SER A 213 -8.82 -2.19 3.66
C SER A 213 -9.36 -3.12 2.56
N GLN A 214 -10.68 -3.13 2.38
CA GLN A 214 -11.36 -3.98 1.40
C GLN A 214 -11.46 -3.26 0.07
N LEU A 215 -11.04 -3.95 -0.99
CA LEU A 215 -11.25 -3.53 -2.36
C LEU A 215 -12.47 -4.25 -2.92
N LEU A 216 -13.47 -3.47 -3.34
CA LEU A 216 -14.72 -3.94 -3.89
C LEU A 216 -14.83 -3.54 -5.36
N LEU A 217 -15.29 -4.44 -6.23
CA LEU A 217 -15.53 -4.18 -7.65
C LEU A 217 -17.04 -4.24 -7.92
N TYR A 218 -17.59 -3.14 -8.41
CA TYR A 218 -18.99 -3.08 -8.85
C TYR A 218 -19.11 -3.52 -10.32
N ARG A 219 -20.06 -4.42 -10.60
CA ARG A 219 -20.42 -4.87 -11.94
C ARG A 219 -21.91 -4.76 -12.19
N ARG A 220 -22.28 -4.19 -13.33
CA ARG A 220 -23.66 -4.18 -13.84
C ARG A 220 -23.88 -5.46 -14.63
N LEU A 221 -24.81 -6.31 -14.18
CA LEU A 221 -25.12 -7.59 -14.84
C LEU A 221 -26.13 -7.42 -15.99
N GLY A 222 -26.78 -6.26 -16.07
CA GLY A 222 -27.89 -6.00 -16.99
C GLY A 222 -29.23 -6.48 -16.40
N TYR A 223 -30.33 -6.02 -16.96
CA TYR A 223 -31.64 -6.60 -16.65
C TYR A 223 -31.69 -7.95 -17.37
N PRO A 224 -32.05 -9.08 -16.74
CA PRO A 224 -32.47 -10.23 -17.52
C PRO A 224 -33.67 -9.74 -18.32
N GLY A 225 -33.49 -9.60 -19.64
CA GLY A 225 -34.58 -9.20 -20.52
C GLY A 225 -35.79 -10.10 -20.26
N PRO A 226 -37.02 -9.61 -20.47
CA PRO A 226 -38.21 -10.44 -20.30
C PRO A 226 -37.97 -11.76 -21.03
N HIS A 227 -38.06 -12.87 -20.28
CA HIS A 227 -37.83 -14.19 -20.85
C HIS A 227 -38.70 -14.31 -22.11
N PRO A 228 -38.16 -14.85 -23.24
CA PRO A 228 -38.98 -15.12 -24.40
C PRO A 228 -40.20 -15.92 -23.94
N PRO A 229 -41.42 -15.60 -24.42
CA PRO A 229 -42.60 -16.35 -24.01
C PRO A 229 -42.35 -17.84 -24.25
N GLU A 230 -42.51 -18.65 -23.20
CA GLU A 230 -42.46 -20.11 -23.31
C GLU A 230 -43.48 -20.52 -24.38
N ARG A 231 -43.08 -21.46 -25.26
CA ARG A 231 -43.89 -21.86 -26.44
C ARG A 231 -45.30 -22.35 -26.08
N ASP A 232 -45.54 -22.71 -24.82
CA ASP A 232 -46.80 -23.26 -24.32
C ASP A 232 -47.80 -22.25 -23.73
N ALA A 233 -47.53 -20.94 -23.80
CA ALA A 233 -48.43 -19.90 -23.28
C ALA A 233 -48.82 -20.06 -21.79
N THR A 234 -48.11 -20.89 -21.04
CA THR A 234 -48.24 -21.01 -19.59
C THR A 234 -47.79 -19.70 -18.97
N ARG A 235 -48.75 -18.91 -18.46
CA ARG A 235 -48.43 -17.70 -17.71
C ARG A 235 -47.62 -18.10 -16.48
N ARG A 236 -46.35 -17.70 -16.45
CA ARG A 236 -45.53 -17.80 -15.25
C ARG A 236 -46.17 -16.94 -14.17
N MET A 237 -46.83 -17.57 -13.22
CA MET A 237 -47.49 -16.91 -12.10
C MET A 237 -46.45 -16.70 -10.99
N GLY A 238 -45.44 -15.88 -11.32
CA GLY A 238 -44.40 -15.45 -10.41
C GLY A 238 -44.73 -14.09 -9.79
N SER A 239 -44.15 -13.82 -8.63
CA SER A 239 -44.30 -12.53 -7.93
C SER A 239 -43.81 -11.37 -8.82
N LEU A 240 -44.55 -10.27 -8.84
CA LEU A 240 -44.23 -9.02 -9.56
C LEU A 240 -43.11 -8.18 -8.88
N VAL A 241 -42.41 -8.74 -7.89
CA VAL A 241 -41.21 -8.12 -7.31
C VAL A 241 -40.14 -8.09 -8.40
N PRO A 242 -39.37 -7.00 -8.61
CA PRO A 242 -38.22 -7.02 -9.52
C PRO A 242 -37.26 -8.13 -9.08
N SER A 243 -37.37 -9.31 -9.70
CA SER A 243 -36.85 -10.57 -9.16
C SER A 243 -35.43 -10.87 -9.63
N ALA A 244 -34.69 -9.85 -10.03
CA ALA A 244 -33.41 -10.00 -10.69
C ALA A 244 -32.35 -9.14 -10.03
N ASP A 245 -31.26 -9.79 -9.66
CA ASP A 245 -30.00 -9.13 -9.37
C ASP A 245 -29.46 -8.49 -10.65
N ILE A 246 -29.52 -7.16 -10.72
CA ILE A 246 -29.12 -6.40 -11.92
C ILE A 246 -27.68 -5.88 -11.82
N ALA A 247 -27.04 -6.07 -10.67
CA ALA A 247 -25.64 -5.76 -10.42
C ALA A 247 -25.08 -6.68 -9.32
N CYS A 248 -23.76 -6.71 -9.19
CA CYS A 248 -23.09 -7.33 -8.06
C CYS A 248 -21.88 -6.49 -7.63
N VAL A 249 -21.43 -6.75 -6.40
CA VAL A 249 -20.19 -6.22 -5.86
C VAL A 249 -19.34 -7.40 -5.40
N THR A 250 -18.12 -7.47 -5.91
CA THR A 250 -17.18 -8.54 -5.63
C THR A 250 -16.00 -8.02 -4.83
N GLN A 251 -15.64 -8.70 -3.75
CA GLN A 251 -14.41 -8.40 -3.03
C GLN A 251 -13.20 -8.92 -3.82
N ILE A 252 -12.24 -8.05 -4.04
CA ILE A 252 -10.98 -8.34 -4.71
C ILE A 252 -9.87 -8.45 -3.65
N ARG A 253 -9.15 -9.56 -3.67
CA ARG A 253 -7.98 -9.78 -2.80
C ARG A 253 -6.75 -9.05 -3.33
N SER A 254 -5.71 -9.02 -2.50
CA SER A 254 -4.41 -8.41 -2.80
C SER A 254 -3.69 -9.05 -4.01
N ASP A 255 -3.98 -10.30 -4.33
CA ASP A 255 -3.46 -11.02 -5.50
C ASP A 255 -4.32 -10.82 -6.77
N GLY A 256 -5.39 -10.04 -6.67
CA GLY A 256 -6.36 -9.80 -7.75
C GLY A 256 -7.44 -10.88 -7.87
N SER A 257 -7.41 -11.93 -7.05
CA SER A 257 -8.45 -12.95 -7.04
C SER A 257 -9.77 -12.43 -6.45
N GLU A 258 -10.87 -12.93 -6.98
CA GLU A 258 -12.20 -12.67 -6.45
C GLU A 258 -12.46 -13.53 -5.21
N ARG A 259 -13.12 -12.94 -4.20
CA ARG A 259 -13.53 -13.60 -2.97
C ARG A 259 -15.05 -13.67 -2.89
N ASP A 260 -15.62 -12.88 -2.00
CA ASP A 260 -17.03 -12.92 -1.65
C ASP A 260 -17.76 -11.96 -2.59
N MET A 261 -18.96 -12.32 -3.00
CA MET A 261 -19.79 -11.54 -3.90
C MET A 261 -21.15 -11.29 -3.26
N VAL A 262 -21.63 -10.05 -3.37
CA VAL A 262 -22.98 -9.66 -2.97
C VAL A 262 -23.73 -9.20 -4.21
N HIS A 263 -24.89 -9.81 -4.45
CA HIS A 263 -25.79 -9.37 -5.51
C HIS A 263 -26.65 -8.18 -5.06
N LEU A 264 -26.90 -7.28 -6.00
CA LEU A 264 -27.66 -6.05 -5.80
C LEU A 264 -28.96 -6.12 -6.60
N SER A 265 -30.07 -6.01 -5.87
CA SER A 265 -31.43 -6.01 -6.38
C SER A 265 -32.08 -4.64 -6.16
N PRO A 266 -32.91 -4.15 -7.11
CA PRO A 266 -33.67 -2.92 -6.92
C PRO A 266 -34.53 -2.94 -5.64
N GLY A 267 -34.57 -1.82 -4.93
CA GLY A 267 -35.33 -1.67 -3.69
C GLY A 267 -34.67 -2.29 -2.44
N ARG A 268 -33.46 -2.85 -2.56
CA ARG A 268 -32.68 -3.35 -1.43
C ARG A 268 -31.37 -2.58 -1.28
N ASN A 269 -31.18 -1.99 -0.11
CA ASN A 269 -29.89 -1.43 0.28
C ASN A 269 -28.97 -2.53 0.84
N VAL A 270 -27.66 -2.35 0.67
CA VAL A 270 -26.63 -3.23 1.24
C VAL A 270 -25.73 -2.41 2.15
N ARG A 271 -25.77 -2.69 3.45
CA ARG A 271 -24.94 -2.02 4.45
C ARG A 271 -23.62 -2.75 4.63
N ILE A 272 -22.54 -1.99 4.71
CA ILE A 272 -21.17 -2.50 4.81
C ILE A 272 -20.53 -1.94 6.09
N GLY A 273 -19.91 -2.81 6.89
CA GLY A 273 -19.29 -2.39 8.13
C GLY A 273 -18.49 -3.47 8.85
N ARG A 274 -17.78 -3.09 9.91
CA ARG A 274 -17.00 -4.02 10.74
C ARG A 274 -17.88 -4.79 11.73
N GLU A 275 -18.96 -4.16 12.20
CA GLU A 275 -19.82 -4.71 13.26
C GLU A 275 -21.28 -4.82 12.83
N GLN A 276 -21.72 -3.96 11.91
CA GLN A 276 -23.10 -3.84 11.49
C GLN A 276 -23.19 -3.84 9.97
N GLY A 277 -24.18 -4.54 9.42
CA GLY A 277 -24.52 -4.49 8.01
C GLY A 277 -24.90 -5.84 7.41
N ASP A 278 -25.25 -5.83 6.13
CA ASP A 278 -25.46 -7.03 5.30
C ASP A 278 -24.12 -7.69 4.96
N TRP A 279 -23.05 -6.89 4.78
CA TRP A 279 -21.70 -7.37 4.50
C TRP A 279 -20.72 -6.92 5.57
N VAL A 280 -20.33 -7.85 6.44
CA VAL A 280 -19.56 -7.56 7.66
C VAL A 280 -18.11 -8.02 7.54
N PHE A 281 -17.17 -7.14 7.88
CA PHE A 281 -15.73 -7.40 7.87
C PHE A 281 -15.13 -7.26 9.28
N PRO A 282 -15.33 -8.25 10.18
CA PRO A 282 -15.06 -8.08 11.61
C PRO A 282 -13.58 -7.89 11.96
N TYR A 283 -12.69 -8.38 11.09
CA TYR A 283 -11.25 -8.36 11.31
C TYR A 283 -10.53 -7.18 10.64
N ASP A 284 -11.26 -6.26 10.00
CA ASP A 284 -10.66 -5.09 9.36
C ASP A 284 -10.65 -3.89 10.33
N PRO A 285 -9.52 -3.55 10.98
CA PRO A 285 -9.46 -2.46 11.95
C PRO A 285 -9.63 -1.07 11.32
N SER A 286 -9.45 -0.96 10.00
CA SER A 286 -9.64 0.29 9.27
C SER A 286 -11.10 0.54 8.89
N MET A 287 -11.99 -0.44 9.15
CA MET A 287 -13.41 -0.32 8.88
C MET A 287 -14.19 0.14 10.14
N SER A 288 -15.00 1.18 10.01
CA SER A 288 -16.01 1.59 11.02
C SER A 288 -17.06 0.51 11.25
N GLY A 289 -17.72 0.53 12.42
CA GLY A 289 -18.79 -0.42 12.77
C GLY A 289 -19.91 -0.47 11.72
N TYR A 290 -20.39 0.70 11.30
CA TYR A 290 -21.15 0.94 10.08
C TYR A 290 -20.32 1.93 9.25
N HIS A 291 -19.88 1.54 8.05
CA HIS A 291 -18.90 2.29 7.28
C HIS A 291 -19.50 2.90 6.03
N ALA A 292 -20.25 2.12 5.28
CA ALA A 292 -20.82 2.55 4.02
C ALA A 292 -22.15 1.84 3.77
N GLU A 293 -22.92 2.37 2.83
CA GLU A 293 -24.13 1.73 2.34
C GLU A 293 -24.20 1.89 0.82
N ILE A 294 -24.59 0.81 0.15
CA ILE A 294 -25.01 0.85 -1.24
C ILE A 294 -26.52 0.98 -1.21
N GLN A 295 -27.00 2.16 -1.58
CA GLN A 295 -28.42 2.47 -1.65
C GLN A 295 -28.95 2.12 -3.04
N SER A 296 -30.13 1.51 -3.08
CA SER A 296 -30.84 1.31 -4.34
C SER A 296 -31.73 2.52 -4.60
N GLU A 297 -31.46 3.20 -5.72
CA GLU A 297 -32.28 4.32 -6.22
C GLU A 297 -32.84 3.91 -7.58
N ASP A 298 -34.14 3.58 -7.62
CA ASP A 298 -34.81 3.01 -8.80
C ASP A 298 -34.07 1.79 -9.37
N ALA A 299 -33.42 1.93 -10.53
CA ALA A 299 -32.66 0.90 -11.22
C ALA A 299 -31.14 1.12 -11.12
N ASP A 300 -30.69 2.04 -10.25
CA ASP A 300 -29.30 2.37 -10.04
C ASP A 300 -28.88 2.12 -8.58
N PHE A 301 -27.57 2.15 -8.37
CA PHE A 301 -26.98 1.95 -7.05
C PHE A 301 -26.05 3.11 -6.74
N VAL A 302 -26.17 3.62 -5.53
CA VAL A 302 -25.43 4.78 -5.06
C VAL A 302 -24.61 4.37 -3.84
N MET A 303 -23.31 4.60 -3.90
CA MET A 303 -22.40 4.39 -2.79
C MET A 303 -22.43 5.62 -1.87
N VAL A 304 -22.71 5.38 -0.59
CA VAL A 304 -22.80 6.42 0.44
C VAL A 304 -21.83 6.07 1.57
N ASP A 305 -20.97 7.02 1.94
CA ASP A 305 -20.16 6.93 3.15
C ASP A 305 -21.03 7.25 4.37
N ALA A 306 -21.07 6.35 5.35
CA ALA A 306 -21.91 6.49 6.54
C ALA A 306 -21.26 7.36 7.64
N GLY A 307 -20.42 8.33 7.25
CA GLY A 307 -19.58 9.11 8.17
C GLY A 307 -18.46 8.27 8.79
N SER A 308 -17.86 7.39 7.99
CA SER A 308 -16.79 6.51 8.45
C SER A 308 -15.52 7.27 8.85
N ARG A 309 -14.66 6.62 9.65
CA ARG A 309 -13.42 7.24 10.15
C ARG A 309 -12.42 7.50 9.02
N ASN A 310 -12.28 6.53 8.12
CA ASN A 310 -11.28 6.56 7.06
C ASN A 310 -11.86 7.05 5.73
N GLY A 311 -13.18 7.07 5.58
CA GLY A 311 -13.87 7.44 4.36
C GLY A 311 -13.97 6.28 3.37
N VAL A 312 -14.84 6.48 2.37
CA VAL A 312 -14.95 5.61 1.18
C VAL A 312 -14.22 6.28 0.02
N ALA A 313 -13.46 5.51 -0.75
CA ALA A 313 -12.76 6.03 -1.93
C ALA A 313 -13.03 5.22 -3.20
N LEU A 314 -12.97 5.87 -4.35
CA LEU A 314 -13.13 5.26 -5.67
C LEU A 314 -11.83 5.36 -6.46
N ALA A 315 -11.47 4.31 -7.18
CA ALA A 315 -10.37 4.40 -8.13
C ALA A 315 -10.74 5.37 -9.26
N ILE A 316 -9.87 6.35 -9.53
CA ILE A 316 -10.05 7.30 -10.62
C ILE A 316 -9.98 6.56 -11.96
N ARG A 317 -10.96 6.83 -12.84
CA ARG A 317 -11.00 6.34 -14.21
C ARG A 317 -11.09 7.53 -15.17
N GLY A 318 -10.12 7.67 -16.07
CA GLY A 318 -10.05 8.82 -16.97
C GLY A 318 -9.72 10.13 -16.24
N ASP A 319 -10.26 11.24 -16.73
CA ASP A 319 -10.13 12.55 -16.08
C ASP A 319 -11.23 12.76 -15.06
N VAL A 320 -10.86 13.13 -13.84
CA VAL A 320 -11.80 13.50 -12.78
C VAL A 320 -11.48 14.90 -12.26
N GLU A 321 -12.52 15.73 -12.12
CA GLU A 321 -12.40 17.05 -11.50
C GLU A 321 -12.11 16.89 -10.00
N LEU A 322 -11.06 17.56 -9.52
CA LEU A 322 -10.80 17.73 -8.10
C LEU A 322 -11.29 19.11 -7.65
N ARG A 323 -11.88 19.17 -6.46
CA ARG A 323 -12.33 20.40 -5.83
C ARG A 323 -11.41 20.74 -4.67
N VAL A 324 -11.43 21.99 -4.23
CA VAL A 324 -10.74 22.36 -2.98
C VAL A 324 -11.35 21.55 -1.84
N GLY A 325 -10.49 20.90 -1.06
CA GLY A 325 -10.88 19.96 -0.02
C GLY A 325 -10.91 18.49 -0.47
N SER A 326 -10.89 18.20 -1.78
CA SER A 326 -10.82 16.83 -2.28
C SER A 326 -9.58 16.12 -1.73
N ARG A 327 -9.80 14.93 -1.17
CA ARG A 327 -8.75 14.05 -0.64
C ARG A 327 -8.56 12.87 -1.57
N PHE A 328 -7.32 12.50 -1.83
CA PHE A 328 -7.01 11.34 -2.66
C PHE A 328 -5.73 10.64 -2.20
N LEU A 329 -5.68 9.32 -2.42
CA LEU A 329 -4.55 8.46 -2.08
C LEU A 329 -3.75 8.15 -3.36
N VAL A 330 -2.43 8.36 -3.28
CA VAL A 330 -1.47 8.01 -4.34
C VAL A 330 -0.33 7.24 -3.67
N GLY A 331 -0.17 5.96 -4.03
CA GLY A 331 0.74 5.09 -3.27
C GLY A 331 0.27 4.95 -1.82
N ASP A 332 1.13 5.27 -0.85
CA ASP A 332 0.78 5.35 0.58
C ASP A 332 0.50 6.78 1.07
N LYS A 333 0.53 7.78 0.18
CA LYS A 333 0.40 9.20 0.53
C LYS A 333 -1.04 9.69 0.40
N MET A 334 -1.57 10.21 1.50
CA MET A 334 -2.84 10.92 1.54
C MET A 334 -2.63 12.39 1.19
N LEU A 335 -3.23 12.84 0.09
CA LEU A 335 -3.07 14.19 -0.44
C LEU A 335 -4.41 14.92 -0.45
N ARG A 336 -4.38 16.25 -0.28
CA ARG A 336 -5.57 17.10 -0.31
C ARG A 336 -5.33 18.36 -1.14
N ILE A 337 -6.31 18.73 -1.97
CA ILE A 337 -6.29 20.00 -2.69
C ILE A 337 -6.63 21.14 -1.71
N GLY A 338 -5.70 22.08 -1.54
CA GLY A 338 -5.89 23.32 -0.80
C GLY A 338 -5.89 24.54 -1.72
N LYS A 339 -6.16 25.71 -1.14
CA LYS A 339 -5.86 27.00 -1.77
C LYS A 339 -4.52 27.53 -1.25
N ALA A 340 -3.77 28.16 -2.17
CA ALA A 340 -2.52 28.84 -1.89
C ALA A 340 -2.71 29.96 -0.85
#